data_AF-A0A355IN01-F1
#
_entry.id   AF-A0A355IN01-F1
#
_cell.length_a   1.000
_cell.length_b   1.000
_cell.length_c   1.000
_cell.angle_alpha   90.00
_cell.angle_beta   90.00
_cell.angle_gamma   90.00
#
_symmetry.space_group_name_H-M   'P 1'
#
loop_
_entity.id
_entity.type
_entity.pdbx_description
1 polymer ?
#
loop_
_entity_poly.entity_id
_entity_poly.type
_entity_poly.pdbx_seq_one_letter_code
_entity_poly.pdbx_strand_id
1 'polypeptide(L)'
;PMADGPVIQHSSQLALQNGMSLKVLFDQLESMRPTIHIPVLLMGYVNVIMQYGLEAFCAACRRVGVDGIILPDLPLDEYLQVYKPVMDAHGLSMVLLITPETSDERIRLIDAHTDSFIYMVSSASITGAQSSFGVGKVAYFKRINAMNLKNPRLVGFGISNKATVEAAWEYASGAIIGSRFIECLRTTDTPEAAVECLLDELKR
;
A
#
# COMPACT_ATOMS: atom_id res chain seq x y z
N PRO A 1 10.98 -10.48 -1.10
CA PRO A 1 9.54 -10.13 -1.10
C PRO A 1 8.75 -11.15 -1.93
N MET A 2 8.09 -12.12 -1.29
CA MET A 2 7.37 -13.20 -1.98
C MET A 2 6.00 -12.77 -2.53
N ALA A 3 5.39 -11.72 -1.97
CA ALA A 3 4.04 -11.28 -2.33
C ALA A 3 4.03 -10.21 -3.43
N ASP A 4 5.19 -9.67 -3.80
CA ASP A 4 5.31 -8.56 -4.73
C ASP A 4 5.55 -9.01 -6.18
N GLY A 5 5.16 -8.18 -7.14
CA GLY A 5 5.51 -8.38 -8.55
C GLY A 5 7.02 -8.16 -8.85
N PRO A 6 7.50 -8.62 -10.02
CA PRO A 6 8.93 -8.62 -10.37
C PRO A 6 9.58 -7.22 -10.32
N VAL A 7 8.83 -6.17 -10.66
CA VAL A 7 9.29 -4.78 -10.60
C VAL A 7 9.66 -4.37 -9.18
N ILE A 8 8.77 -4.64 -8.21
CA ILE A 8 8.96 -4.28 -6.81
C ILE A 8 10.01 -5.20 -6.15
N GLN A 9 10.06 -6.47 -6.55
CA GLN A 9 11.13 -7.36 -6.11
C GLN A 9 12.51 -6.85 -6.53
N HIS A 10 12.66 -6.42 -7.79
CA HIS A 10 13.91 -5.90 -8.31
C HIS A 10 14.32 -4.60 -7.60
N SER A 11 13.41 -3.64 -7.42
CA SER A 11 13.72 -2.41 -6.69
C SER A 11 14.13 -2.66 -5.24
N SER A 12 13.48 -3.63 -4.58
CA SER A 12 13.82 -4.03 -3.21
C SER A 12 15.22 -4.64 -3.14
N GLN A 13 15.58 -5.50 -4.09
CA GLN A 13 16.91 -6.10 -4.19
C GLN A 13 17.99 -5.03 -4.38
N LEU A 14 17.76 -4.07 -5.28
CA LEU A 14 18.69 -2.96 -5.51
C LEU A 14 18.87 -2.09 -4.26
N ALA A 15 17.78 -1.76 -3.57
CA ALA A 15 17.85 -0.98 -2.33
C ALA A 15 18.68 -1.71 -1.26
N LEU A 16 18.50 -3.02 -1.11
CA LEU A 16 19.29 -3.82 -0.17
C LEU A 16 20.77 -3.89 -0.57
N GLN A 17 21.08 -4.04 -1.87
CA GLN A 17 22.47 -3.99 -2.37
C GLN A 17 23.14 -2.65 -2.09
N ASN A 18 22.37 -1.56 -2.10
CA ASN A 18 22.82 -0.21 -1.76
C ASN A 18 22.88 0.05 -0.25
N GLY A 19 22.60 -0.94 0.60
CA GLY A 19 22.72 -0.84 2.06
C GLY A 19 21.48 -0.31 2.79
N MET A 20 20.30 -0.36 2.16
CA MET A 20 19.05 0.06 2.80
C MET A 20 18.73 -0.78 4.04
N SER A 21 18.30 -0.12 5.12
CA SER A 21 17.88 -0.75 6.38
C SER A 21 16.83 0.12 7.08
N LEU A 22 16.13 -0.41 8.10
CA LEU A 22 15.21 0.41 8.90
C LEU A 22 15.90 1.60 9.57
N LYS A 23 17.17 1.44 10.00
CA LYS A 23 17.93 2.56 10.54
C LYS A 23 18.08 3.67 9.51
N VAL A 24 18.56 3.33 8.31
CA VAL A 24 18.74 4.29 7.21
C VAL A 24 17.40 4.94 6.83
N LEU A 25 16.33 4.16 6.74
CA LEU A 25 14.99 4.66 6.47
C LEU A 25 14.55 5.69 7.51
N PHE A 26 14.66 5.37 8.81
CA PHE A 26 14.26 6.31 9.86
C PHE A 26 15.14 7.56 9.89
N ASP A 27 16.46 7.41 9.69
CA ASP A 27 17.39 8.55 9.58
C ASP A 27 16.98 9.50 8.44
N GLN A 28 16.56 8.95 7.28
CA GLN A 28 16.07 9.74 6.14
C GLN A 28 14.74 10.44 6.41
N LEU A 29 13.89 9.88 7.28
CA LEU A 29 12.58 10.42 7.59
C LEU A 29 12.59 11.47 8.71
N GLU A 30 13.66 11.61 9.50
CA GLU A 30 13.70 12.54 10.65
C GLU A 30 13.34 13.99 10.30
N SER A 31 13.71 14.45 9.11
CA SER A 31 13.50 15.83 8.66
C SER A 31 12.34 15.98 7.66
N MET A 32 11.47 14.98 7.59
CA MET A 32 10.39 14.94 6.61
C MET A 32 9.26 15.93 6.92
N ARG A 33 8.86 16.06 8.19
CA ARG A 33 7.66 16.82 8.59
C ARG A 33 7.69 18.34 8.40
N PRO A 34 8.84 19.04 8.37
CA PRO A 34 8.90 20.43 7.95
C PRO A 34 8.39 20.70 6.52
N THR A 35 8.44 19.71 5.62
CA THR A 35 8.03 19.89 4.22
C THR A 35 6.83 19.02 3.83
N ILE A 36 6.72 17.80 4.37
CA ILE A 36 5.67 16.84 4.02
C ILE A 36 4.55 16.84 5.06
N HIS A 37 3.39 17.30 4.62
CA HIS A 37 2.19 17.44 5.45
C HIS A 37 1.11 16.40 5.14
N ILE A 38 1.22 15.69 4.00
CA ILE A 38 0.32 14.60 3.65
C ILE A 38 0.55 13.38 4.56
N PRO A 39 -0.44 12.47 4.69
CA PRO A 39 -0.23 11.22 5.39
C PRO A 39 0.87 10.38 4.74
N VAL A 40 1.77 9.81 5.56
CA VAL A 40 2.89 8.97 5.14
C VAL A 40 2.75 7.59 5.76
N LEU A 41 2.73 6.58 4.89
CA LEU A 41 2.56 5.18 5.27
C LEU A 41 3.82 4.38 4.94
N LEU A 42 4.21 3.47 5.82
CA LEU A 42 5.27 2.49 5.53
C LEU A 42 4.65 1.16 5.11
N MET A 43 5.06 0.64 3.96
CA MET A 43 4.68 -0.70 3.50
C MET A 43 5.88 -1.64 3.63
N GLY A 44 5.66 -2.81 4.22
CA GLY A 44 6.74 -3.77 4.47
C GLY A 44 6.22 -5.15 4.87
N TYR A 45 7.11 -5.95 5.47
CA TYR A 45 6.82 -7.33 5.86
C TYR A 45 7.02 -7.52 7.37
N VAL A 46 6.21 -8.37 7.97
CA VAL A 46 6.18 -8.62 9.43
C VAL A 46 7.56 -9.00 9.97
N ASN A 47 8.32 -9.84 9.26
CA ASN A 47 9.64 -10.30 9.72
C ASN A 47 10.60 -9.14 10.05
N VAL A 48 10.58 -8.06 9.28
CA VAL A 48 11.48 -6.91 9.50
C VAL A 48 11.11 -6.18 10.80
N ILE A 49 9.81 -6.06 11.09
CA ILE A 49 9.31 -5.46 12.33
C ILE A 49 9.59 -6.37 13.53
N MET A 50 9.41 -7.68 13.38
CA MET A 50 9.73 -8.64 14.43
C MET A 50 11.22 -8.59 14.82
N GLN A 51 12.12 -8.49 13.84
CA GLN A 51 13.56 -8.38 14.10
C GLN A 51 13.95 -7.03 14.74
N TYR A 52 13.27 -5.95 14.38
CA TYR A 52 13.50 -4.63 14.97
C TYR A 52 12.89 -4.49 16.38
N GLY A 53 11.83 -5.26 16.66
CA GLY A 53 10.98 -5.15 17.84
C GLY A 53 9.78 -4.23 17.57
N LEU A 54 8.57 -4.76 17.79
CA LEU A 54 7.32 -4.05 17.50
C LEU A 54 7.22 -2.69 18.22
N GLU A 55 7.46 -2.66 19.53
CA GLU A 55 7.40 -1.43 20.33
C GLU A 55 8.41 -0.38 19.84
N ALA A 56 9.65 -0.82 19.61
CA ALA A 56 10.73 0.04 19.12
C ALA A 56 10.40 0.58 17.72
N PHE A 57 9.84 -0.25 16.85
CA PHE A 57 9.42 0.14 15.50
C PHE A 57 8.31 1.20 15.55
N CYS A 58 7.27 0.98 16.37
CA CYS A 58 6.18 1.93 16.53
C CYS A 58 6.65 3.27 17.12
N ALA A 59 7.53 3.23 18.13
CA ALA A 59 8.13 4.44 18.69
C ALA A 59 8.99 5.20 17.66
N ALA A 60 9.77 4.49 16.84
CA ALA A 60 10.55 5.09 15.77
C ALA A 60 9.66 5.74 14.70
N CYS A 61 8.59 5.05 14.28
CA CYS A 61 7.58 5.59 13.36
C CYS A 61 6.97 6.88 13.91
N ARG A 62 6.54 6.88 15.18
CA ARG A 62 5.97 8.07 15.81
C ARG A 62 6.97 9.24 15.85
N ARG A 63 8.23 8.95 16.17
CA ARG A 63 9.31 9.95 16.26
C ARG A 63 9.57 10.66 14.93
N VAL A 64 9.56 9.93 13.82
CA VAL A 64 9.78 10.51 12.48
C VAL A 64 8.47 11.02 11.84
N GLY A 65 7.34 10.80 12.52
CA GLY A 65 6.02 11.20 12.05
C GLY A 65 5.52 10.34 10.89
N VAL A 66 5.58 9.01 10.97
CA VAL A 66 4.80 8.11 10.11
C VAL A 66 3.38 8.00 10.67
N ASP A 67 2.37 7.95 9.81
CA ASP A 67 0.95 7.92 10.22
C ASP A 67 0.35 6.52 10.24
N GLY A 68 0.94 5.58 9.50
CA GLY A 68 0.42 4.23 9.44
C GLY A 68 1.27 3.26 8.65
N ILE A 69 0.87 1.99 8.69
CA ILE A 69 1.64 0.86 8.22
C ILE A 69 0.78 -0.04 7.34
N ILE A 70 1.41 -0.69 6.36
CA ILE A 70 0.81 -1.73 5.50
C ILE A 70 1.68 -2.98 5.60
N LEU A 71 1.12 -4.08 6.10
CA LEU A 71 1.81 -5.38 6.23
C LEU A 71 1.01 -6.46 5.50
N PRO A 72 1.30 -6.72 4.21
CA PRO A 72 0.52 -7.66 3.40
C PRO A 72 0.55 -9.10 3.92
N ASP A 73 1.59 -9.47 4.68
CA ASP A 73 1.81 -10.79 5.24
C ASP A 73 1.32 -10.95 6.68
N LEU A 74 0.74 -9.90 7.31
CA LEU A 74 0.20 -9.99 8.66
C LEU A 74 -1.24 -10.52 8.67
N PRO A 75 -1.52 -11.68 9.31
CA PRO A 75 -2.89 -12.15 9.48
C PRO A 75 -3.72 -11.22 10.38
N LEU A 76 -4.99 -11.03 10.04
CA LEU A 76 -5.91 -10.17 10.79
C LEU A 76 -6.00 -10.54 12.28
N ASP A 77 -6.07 -11.84 12.60
CA ASP A 77 -6.22 -12.29 13.99
C ASP A 77 -4.99 -11.94 14.83
N GLU A 78 -3.80 -12.09 14.25
CA GLU A 78 -2.54 -11.69 14.88
C GLU A 78 -2.44 -10.17 15.01
N TYR A 79 -2.87 -9.42 13.98
CA TYR A 79 -2.99 -7.97 14.07
C TYR A 79 -3.85 -7.55 15.26
N LEU A 80 -5.07 -8.07 15.37
CA LEU A 80 -6.01 -7.67 16.41
C LEU A 80 -5.52 -8.02 17.82
N GLN A 81 -4.85 -9.15 17.98
CA GLN A 81 -4.41 -9.64 19.29
C GLN A 81 -3.08 -9.03 19.75
N VAL A 82 -2.13 -8.84 18.83
CA VAL A 82 -0.73 -8.53 19.18
C VAL A 82 -0.33 -7.12 18.74
N TYR A 83 -0.63 -6.75 17.49
CA TYR A 83 -0.09 -5.52 16.90
C TYR A 83 -0.95 -4.29 17.18
N LYS A 84 -2.27 -4.45 17.10
CA LYS A 84 -3.22 -3.34 17.23
C LYS A 84 -3.07 -2.58 18.56
N PRO A 85 -3.01 -3.23 19.74
CA PRO A 85 -2.89 -2.49 21.00
C PRO A 85 -1.64 -1.61 21.07
N VAL A 86 -0.52 -2.12 20.53
CA VAL A 86 0.75 -1.38 20.48
C VAL A 86 0.67 -0.24 19.46
N MET A 87 0.19 -0.50 18.25
CA MET A 87 0.08 0.53 17.21
C MET A 87 -0.86 1.67 17.62
N ASP A 88 -2.01 1.35 18.22
CA ASP A 88 -2.96 2.33 18.73
C ASP A 88 -2.31 3.25 19.79
N ALA A 89 -1.51 2.67 20.70
CA ALA A 89 -0.81 3.43 21.75
C ALA A 89 0.20 4.44 21.18
N HIS A 90 0.74 4.18 19.99
CA HIS A 90 1.64 5.09 19.26
C HIS A 90 0.91 5.96 18.23
N GLY A 91 -0.41 5.83 18.10
CA GLY A 91 -1.23 6.57 17.14
C GLY A 91 -0.92 6.22 15.69
N LEU A 92 -0.60 4.96 15.40
CA LEU A 92 -0.35 4.45 14.05
C LEU A 92 -1.56 3.68 13.52
N SER A 93 -2.03 4.06 12.33
CA SER A 93 -3.07 3.32 11.62
C SER A 93 -2.50 2.07 10.93
N MET A 94 -3.25 0.98 10.89
CA MET A 94 -2.95 -0.18 10.04
C MET A 94 -3.89 -0.19 8.84
N VAL A 95 -3.32 -0.19 7.63
CA VAL A 95 -4.10 -0.42 6.41
C VAL A 95 -4.27 -1.91 6.21
N LEU A 96 -5.52 -2.36 6.20
CA LEU A 96 -5.89 -3.76 6.00
C LEU A 96 -6.25 -4.03 4.54
N LEU A 97 -5.93 -5.24 4.09
CA LEU A 97 -6.08 -5.65 2.69
C LEU A 97 -7.28 -6.59 2.51
N ILE A 98 -7.94 -6.47 1.36
CA ILE A 98 -8.96 -7.43 0.90
C ILE A 98 -8.68 -7.90 -0.53
N THR A 99 -9.04 -9.14 -0.81
CA THR A 99 -8.95 -9.79 -2.12
C THR A 99 -10.33 -10.24 -2.61
N PRO A 100 -10.50 -10.60 -3.90
CA PRO A 100 -11.74 -11.16 -4.40
C PRO A 100 -12.23 -12.38 -3.62
N GLU A 101 -11.31 -13.16 -3.06
CA GLU A 101 -11.55 -14.39 -2.29
C GLU A 101 -11.83 -14.13 -0.80
N THR A 102 -11.67 -12.89 -0.32
CA THR A 102 -11.98 -12.54 1.06
C THR A 102 -13.49 -12.63 1.30
N SER A 103 -13.91 -13.35 2.33
CA SER A 103 -15.31 -13.53 2.68
C SER A 103 -15.96 -12.22 3.16
N ASP A 104 -17.28 -12.10 2.97
CA ASP A 104 -18.04 -10.92 3.38
C ASP A 104 -17.94 -10.65 4.88
N GLU A 105 -17.96 -11.70 5.71
CA GLU A 105 -17.77 -11.60 7.16
C GLU A 105 -16.40 -10.98 7.49
N ARG A 106 -15.34 -11.47 6.84
CA ARG A 106 -13.98 -10.96 7.07
C ARG A 106 -13.82 -9.53 6.56
N ILE A 107 -14.46 -9.17 5.44
CA ILE A 107 -14.48 -7.78 4.94
C ILE A 107 -15.15 -6.84 5.96
N ARG A 108 -16.28 -7.25 6.57
CA ARG A 108 -16.94 -6.45 7.61
C ARG A 108 -16.10 -6.31 8.86
N LEU A 109 -15.41 -7.37 9.27
CA LEU A 109 -14.48 -7.31 10.39
C LEU A 109 -13.30 -6.35 10.11
N ILE A 110 -12.75 -6.41 8.89
CA ILE A 110 -11.71 -5.48 8.44
C ILE A 110 -12.21 -4.04 8.47
N ASP A 111 -13.40 -3.76 7.95
CA ASP A 111 -13.98 -2.42 7.96
C ASP A 111 -14.21 -1.90 9.39
N ALA A 112 -14.63 -2.76 10.32
CA ALA A 112 -14.80 -2.38 11.72
C ALA A 112 -13.49 -1.99 12.43
N HIS A 113 -12.36 -2.51 11.96
CA HIS A 113 -11.02 -2.25 12.53
C HIS A 113 -10.14 -1.34 11.67
N THR A 114 -10.69 -0.78 10.59
CA THR A 114 -10.02 0.21 9.74
C THR A 114 -10.43 1.62 10.19
N ASP A 115 -9.45 2.52 10.29
CA ASP A 115 -9.62 3.94 10.59
C ASP A 115 -9.03 4.87 9.51
N SER A 116 -8.41 4.30 8.47
CA SER A 116 -7.85 4.99 7.31
C SER A 116 -8.59 4.59 6.03
N PHE A 117 -8.12 3.55 5.34
CA PHE A 117 -8.75 2.99 4.16
C PHE A 117 -8.51 1.50 4.05
N ILE A 118 -9.36 0.82 3.29
CA ILE A 118 -9.20 -0.59 2.94
C ILE A 118 -8.47 -0.68 1.61
N TYR A 119 -7.35 -1.41 1.58
CA TYR A 119 -6.58 -1.64 0.38
C TYR A 119 -7.12 -2.86 -0.39
N MET A 120 -7.78 -2.60 -1.51
CA MET A 120 -8.23 -3.64 -2.44
C MET A 120 -7.08 -4.09 -3.35
N VAL A 121 -6.71 -5.36 -3.18
CA VAL A 121 -5.76 -6.07 -4.05
C VAL A 121 -6.47 -7.14 -4.88
N SER A 122 -5.84 -7.64 -5.94
CA SER A 122 -6.35 -8.73 -6.78
C SER A 122 -5.40 -9.92 -6.69
N SER A 123 -5.94 -11.13 -6.74
CA SER A 123 -5.15 -12.36 -6.82
C SER A 123 -4.18 -12.30 -8.01
N ALA A 124 -2.94 -12.72 -7.73
CA ALA A 124 -1.78 -12.56 -8.59
C ALA A 124 -1.86 -13.49 -9.81
N SER A 125 -2.57 -13.13 -10.88
CA SER A 125 -2.44 -13.86 -12.18
C SER A 125 -3.15 -13.26 -13.39
N ILE A 126 -3.30 -11.93 -13.54
CA ILE A 126 -3.59 -11.35 -14.87
C ILE A 126 -2.98 -9.96 -15.03
N THR A 127 -1.64 -9.88 -14.98
CA THR A 127 -0.89 -8.72 -15.47
C THR A 127 -0.67 -8.88 -16.97
N GLY A 128 -1.76 -8.73 -17.74
CA GLY A 128 -1.68 -8.42 -19.17
C GLY A 128 -2.08 -6.95 -19.34
N ALA A 129 -1.44 -6.25 -20.28
CA ALA A 129 -1.84 -4.91 -20.67
C ALA A 129 -3.30 -4.96 -21.17
N GLN A 130 -4.26 -4.65 -20.30
CA GLN A 130 -5.66 -4.53 -20.67
C GLN A 130 -6.05 -3.05 -20.56
N SER A 131 -6.78 -2.59 -21.57
CA SER A 131 -7.36 -1.24 -21.66
C SER A 131 -8.47 -0.98 -20.65
N SER A 132 -8.91 -2.02 -19.93
CA SER A 132 -9.93 -1.93 -18.88
C SER A 132 -9.71 -3.03 -17.83
N PHE A 133 -10.34 -2.87 -16.66
CA PHE A 133 -10.47 -3.99 -15.73
C PHE A 133 -11.33 -5.09 -16.37
N GLY A 134 -10.83 -6.34 -16.36
CA GLY A 134 -11.61 -7.48 -16.84
C GLY A 134 -12.89 -7.70 -16.01
N VAL A 135 -13.85 -8.45 -16.57
CA VAL A 135 -15.20 -8.65 -16.00
C VAL A 135 -15.17 -9.09 -14.53
N GLY A 136 -14.24 -9.97 -14.15
CA GLY A 136 -14.10 -10.43 -12.77
C GLY A 136 -13.71 -9.32 -11.78
N LYS A 137 -12.84 -8.39 -12.19
CA LYS A 137 -12.42 -7.25 -11.36
C LYS A 137 -13.57 -6.26 -11.17
N VAL A 138 -14.32 -5.97 -12.23
CA VAL A 138 -15.52 -5.12 -12.16
C VAL A 138 -16.59 -5.75 -11.24
N ALA A 139 -16.82 -7.06 -11.35
CA ALA A 139 -17.74 -7.77 -10.48
C ALA A 139 -17.30 -7.70 -9.00
N TYR A 140 -16.00 -7.87 -8.75
CA TYR A 140 -15.43 -7.71 -7.41
C TYR A 140 -15.69 -6.31 -6.85
N PHE A 141 -15.38 -5.25 -7.60
CA PHE A 141 -15.62 -3.90 -7.09
C PHE A 141 -17.10 -3.60 -6.86
N LYS A 142 -17.98 -4.04 -7.77
CA LYS A 142 -19.43 -3.91 -7.58
C LYS A 142 -19.91 -4.63 -6.33
N ARG A 143 -19.37 -5.83 -6.04
CA ARG A 143 -19.66 -6.57 -4.80
C ARG A 143 -19.29 -5.72 -3.58
N ILE A 144 -18.06 -5.20 -3.52
CA ILE A 144 -17.57 -4.42 -2.38
C ILE A 144 -18.38 -3.13 -2.19
N ASN A 145 -18.70 -2.42 -3.28
CA ASN A 145 -19.51 -1.19 -3.20
C ASN A 145 -20.93 -1.46 -2.69
N ALA A 146 -21.51 -2.61 -3.01
CA ALA A 146 -22.83 -3.00 -2.49
C ALA A 146 -22.84 -3.33 -0.97
N MET A 147 -21.68 -3.48 -0.33
CA MET A 147 -21.60 -3.84 1.09
C MET A 147 -21.83 -2.66 2.05
N ASN A 148 -21.84 -1.43 1.55
CA ASN A 148 -21.99 -0.18 2.33
C ASN A 148 -20.99 -0.06 3.48
N LEU A 149 -19.71 -0.29 3.19
CA LEU A 149 -18.61 -0.20 4.16
C LEU A 149 -18.39 1.26 4.60
N LYS A 150 -18.01 1.44 5.88
CA LYS A 150 -17.75 2.74 6.49
C LYS A 150 -16.52 3.42 5.90
N ASN A 151 -15.43 2.66 5.73
CA ASN A 151 -14.13 3.23 5.38
C ASN A 151 -13.89 3.28 3.87
N PRO A 152 -13.20 4.31 3.35
CA PRO A 152 -12.86 4.41 1.94
C PRO A 152 -12.06 3.19 1.46
N ARG A 153 -12.18 2.89 0.17
CA ARG A 153 -11.49 1.76 -0.46
C ARG A 153 -10.59 2.28 -1.55
N LEU A 154 -9.34 1.83 -1.57
CA LEU A 154 -8.36 2.21 -2.59
C LEU A 154 -7.96 0.97 -3.38
N VAL A 155 -7.86 1.10 -4.70
CA VAL A 155 -7.39 0.04 -5.61
C VAL A 155 -5.89 0.23 -5.80
N GLY A 156 -5.08 -0.83 -5.67
CA GLY A 156 -3.63 -0.71 -5.92
C GLY A 156 -3.02 -1.76 -6.85
N PHE A 157 -3.83 -2.35 -7.74
CA PHE A 157 -3.34 -3.33 -8.69
C PHE A 157 -3.65 -2.93 -10.13
N GLY A 158 -2.64 -3.01 -11.00
CA GLY A 158 -2.79 -2.84 -12.45
C GLY A 158 -3.19 -1.44 -12.89
N ILE A 159 -2.84 -0.41 -12.11
CA ILE A 159 -3.07 1.00 -12.46
C ILE A 159 -1.78 1.52 -13.10
N SER A 160 -1.83 1.78 -14.41
CA SER A 160 -0.64 2.16 -15.19
C SER A 160 -0.89 3.20 -16.28
N ASN A 161 -2.14 3.54 -16.56
CA ASN A 161 -2.54 4.53 -17.58
C ASN A 161 -3.87 5.19 -17.18
N LYS A 162 -4.27 6.21 -17.93
CA LYS A 162 -5.52 6.95 -17.67
C LYS A 162 -6.74 6.06 -17.56
N ALA A 163 -6.95 5.15 -18.51
CA ALA A 163 -8.13 4.28 -18.52
C ALA A 163 -8.26 3.42 -17.25
N THR A 164 -7.14 2.88 -16.76
CA THR A 164 -7.12 2.09 -15.51
C THR A 164 -7.35 2.94 -14.26
N VAL A 165 -6.89 4.20 -14.25
CA VAL A 165 -7.13 5.15 -13.16
C VAL A 165 -8.58 5.59 -13.13
N GLU A 166 -9.14 5.97 -14.29
CA GLU A 166 -10.54 6.39 -14.41
C GLU A 166 -11.49 5.27 -14.00
N ALA A 167 -11.20 4.03 -14.42
CA ALA A 167 -11.94 2.87 -13.96
C ALA A 167 -11.79 2.66 -12.45
N ALA A 168 -10.63 2.95 -11.85
CA ALA A 168 -10.48 2.85 -10.39
C ALA A 168 -11.35 3.90 -9.68
N TRP A 169 -11.43 5.12 -10.23
CA TRP A 169 -12.29 6.19 -9.70
C TRP A 169 -13.79 5.91 -9.86
N GLU A 170 -14.20 5.15 -10.87
CA GLU A 170 -15.59 4.71 -11.02
C GLU A 170 -16.03 3.80 -9.87
N TYR A 171 -15.10 2.99 -9.34
CA TYR A 171 -15.43 1.90 -8.43
C TYR A 171 -14.83 2.05 -7.02
N ALA A 172 -13.96 3.03 -6.77
CA ALA A 172 -13.24 3.16 -5.51
C ALA A 172 -12.99 4.64 -5.18
N SER A 173 -12.64 4.89 -3.92
CA SER A 173 -12.36 6.24 -3.40
C SER A 173 -10.97 6.75 -3.82
N GLY A 174 -10.12 5.89 -4.39
CA GLY A 174 -8.81 6.27 -4.87
C GLY A 174 -8.01 5.12 -5.48
N ALA A 175 -6.82 5.46 -5.95
CA ALA A 175 -5.90 4.59 -6.65
C ALA A 175 -4.51 4.65 -6.00
N ILE A 176 -3.84 3.51 -5.90
CA ILE A 176 -2.45 3.36 -5.43
C ILE A 176 -1.62 2.91 -6.63
N ILE A 177 -0.56 3.65 -6.93
CA ILE A 177 0.30 3.40 -8.10
C ILE A 177 1.72 3.13 -7.61
N GLY A 178 2.09 1.85 -7.54
CA GLY A 178 3.42 1.41 -7.12
C GLY A 178 4.34 1.09 -8.29
N SER A 179 4.10 -0.04 -8.96
CA SER A 179 5.01 -0.59 -9.98
C SER A 179 5.30 0.37 -11.12
N ARG A 180 4.31 1.14 -11.58
CA ARG A 180 4.50 2.10 -12.67
C ARG A 180 5.42 3.25 -12.29
N PHE A 181 5.32 3.75 -11.06
CA PHE A 181 6.25 4.77 -10.56
C PHE A 181 7.69 4.24 -10.50
N ILE A 182 7.88 3.01 -10.00
CA ILE A 182 9.19 2.35 -9.95
C ILE A 182 9.76 2.11 -11.36
N GLU A 183 8.92 1.78 -12.33
CA GLU A 183 9.33 1.67 -13.74
C GLU A 183 9.82 3.02 -14.30
N CYS A 184 9.07 4.10 -14.09
CA CYS A 184 9.51 5.45 -14.47
C CYS A 184 10.86 5.79 -13.81
N LEU A 185 10.97 5.56 -12.50
CA LEU A 185 12.20 5.82 -11.72
C LEU A 185 13.42 5.05 -12.26
N ARG A 186 13.22 3.84 -12.79
CA ARG A 186 14.30 3.05 -13.41
C ARG A 186 14.78 3.64 -14.74
N THR A 187 13.95 4.43 -15.41
CA THR A 187 14.21 4.99 -16.75
C THR A 187 14.54 6.48 -16.73
N THR A 188 14.54 7.11 -15.56
CA THR A 188 14.80 8.54 -15.38
C THR A 188 15.94 8.77 -14.40
N ASP A 189 16.64 9.91 -14.54
CA ASP A 189 17.81 10.21 -13.73
C ASP A 189 17.47 10.77 -12.33
N THR A 190 16.23 11.24 -12.12
CA THR A 190 15.80 11.91 -10.88
C THR A 190 14.39 11.49 -10.44
N PRO A 191 14.07 11.55 -9.13
CA PRO A 191 12.71 11.34 -8.63
C PRO A 191 11.68 12.30 -9.26
N GLU A 192 12.05 13.55 -9.49
CA GLU A 192 11.19 14.56 -10.11
C GLU A 192 10.81 14.16 -11.54
N ALA A 193 11.79 13.73 -12.34
CA ALA A 193 11.54 13.24 -13.69
C ALA A 193 10.68 11.96 -13.69
N ALA A 194 10.84 11.09 -12.68
CA ALA A 194 9.98 9.91 -12.51
C ALA A 194 8.51 10.29 -12.24
N VAL A 195 8.29 11.33 -11.43
CA VAL A 195 6.95 11.88 -11.17
C VAL A 195 6.36 12.47 -12.45
N GLU A 196 7.12 13.24 -13.22
CA GLU A 196 6.66 13.80 -14.50
C GLU A 196 6.31 12.69 -15.52
N CYS A 197 7.18 11.69 -15.67
CA CYS A 197 6.94 10.48 -16.47
C CYS A 197 5.60 9.84 -16.10
N LEU A 198 5.36 9.61 -14.81
CA LEU A 198 4.13 9.01 -14.34
C LEU A 198 2.91 9.91 -14.66
N LEU A 199 2.97 11.18 -14.32
CA LEU A 199 1.84 12.10 -14.52
C LEU A 199 1.45 12.22 -15.99
N ASP A 200 2.41 12.18 -16.91
CA ASP A 200 2.12 12.24 -18.34
C ASP A 200 1.48 10.95 -18.87
N GLU A 201 1.81 9.81 -18.30
CA GLU A 201 1.15 8.54 -18.63
C GLU A 201 -0.25 8.43 -18.03
N LEU A 202 -0.50 9.03 -16.87
CA LEU A 202 -1.85 9.08 -16.29
C LEU A 202 -2.77 10.07 -17.02
N LYS A 203 -2.21 10.99 -17.84
CA LYS A 203 -2.98 11.87 -18.73
C LYS A 203 -3.32 11.22 -20.08
N ARG A 204 -2.58 10.19 -20.49
CA ARG A 204 -2.73 9.48 -21.77
C ARG A 204 -3.67 8.29 -21.63
#